data_AF-A0A9E3R4H0-F1
#
_entry.id   AF-A0A9E3R4H0-F1
#
_cell.length_a   1.000
_cell.length_b   1.000
_cell.length_c   1.000
_cell.angle_alpha   90.00
_cell.angle_beta   90.00
_cell.angle_gamma   90.00
#
_symmetry.space_group_name_H-M   'P 1'
#
loop_
_entity.id
_entity.type
_entity.pdbx_description
1 polymer ?
#
loop_
_entity_poly.entity_id
_entity_poly.type
_entity_poly.pdbx_seq_one_letter_code
_entity_poly.pdbx_strand_id
1 'polypeptide(L)'
;MVTPRPRSWEFRPTFLALLAIAACQPLEPGEDPSALESELTLDANVRTLPIKSDRSLIITDLSGLAKVQDRISPGKILTEVGKAAITRWAPAEGDRSRYGRNELNKWVQTPWRSASGEYDDHDRLPFEKRLGVSGHPNPWAHLMDLWPQLGNADVGDGPFRLLAVVNRLDISGDVDDRGIIDAAKAPRTIGEGRLVFGLVDRAHEAQRNAPYPLTLIIEFRLPALDANFNVIDGFDYAGALFDDAARRTQLERWGLMWRQLSKWDPAHGNANQRQAFADHLWKIVNRFAQADNFVAMRGNVRLVGDNGVTEFELREWYMLKNGDWTLINRKPRDEPYRCADAKDLRNLVDFYWDAARQDVNMARVTPARPTKVIGYLIPRDIGNSPIPMAKDLTGCPMSGGEPVKFEMKGVDFNMTNRVTAPFGRVRRDTLWDLPGAEEAKRHQFAIRTCTGCHGKEAGIFGFHIAPRMPNQEAALSDFLTHGGGTDFSHGGATYRYNELSGRKRWLERVSTRDPSTQVFESLYRHDAL
;
A
#
# COMPACT_ATOMS: atom_id res chain seq x y z
N MET A 1 -30.47 -12.82 -72.02
CA MET A 1 -31.73 -13.30 -71.40
C MET A 1 -31.73 -12.86 -69.94
N VAL A 2 -32.81 -12.16 -69.55
CA VAL A 2 -33.34 -11.93 -68.18
C VAL A 2 -32.42 -11.14 -67.22
N THR A 3 -32.49 -9.80 -67.18
CA THR A 3 -33.37 -8.89 -66.36
C THR A 3 -33.28 -9.04 -64.81
N PRO A 4 -33.12 -7.93 -64.06
CA PRO A 4 -33.04 -7.90 -62.59
C PRO A 4 -34.35 -7.48 -61.87
N ARG A 5 -34.37 -7.60 -60.51
CA ARG A 5 -35.26 -7.01 -59.45
C ARG A 5 -36.21 -8.00 -58.70
N PRO A 6 -36.81 -7.65 -57.53
CA PRO A 6 -36.42 -6.74 -56.42
C PRO A 6 -36.73 -7.27 -54.98
N ARG A 7 -36.48 -6.38 -53.99
CA ARG A 7 -36.80 -6.38 -52.54
C ARG A 7 -38.27 -6.61 -52.12
N SER A 8 -38.46 -7.14 -50.91
CA SER A 8 -39.40 -6.71 -49.82
C SER A 8 -38.94 -7.46 -48.54
N TRP A 9 -38.76 -6.95 -47.31
CA TRP A 9 -39.47 -6.01 -46.44
C TRP A 9 -40.96 -6.29 -46.30
N GLU A 10 -41.29 -7.21 -45.39
CA GLU A 10 -42.56 -7.19 -44.67
C GLU A 10 -42.31 -7.32 -43.15
N PHE A 11 -42.60 -6.21 -42.48
CA PHE A 11 -42.95 -6.11 -41.07
C PHE A 11 -44.45 -6.41 -40.96
N ARG A 12 -44.89 -7.17 -39.94
CA ARG A 12 -46.07 -6.88 -39.07
C ARG A 12 -46.39 -8.01 -38.07
N PRO A 13 -47.12 -7.74 -36.98
CA PRO A 13 -46.57 -7.90 -35.62
C PRO A 13 -47.47 -8.68 -34.63
N THR A 14 -46.97 -8.89 -33.40
CA THR A 14 -47.73 -8.99 -32.12
C THR A 14 -48.71 -10.18 -31.95
N PHE A 15 -48.95 -10.81 -30.78
CA PHE A 15 -48.99 -10.37 -29.38
C PHE A 15 -48.98 -11.65 -28.49
N LEU A 16 -48.20 -11.65 -27.39
CA LEU A 16 -48.43 -12.30 -26.07
C LEU A 16 -48.61 -13.85 -25.97
N ALA A 17 -48.15 -14.58 -24.95
CA ALA A 17 -47.70 -14.23 -23.60
C ALA A 17 -47.10 -15.46 -22.88
N LEU A 18 -46.10 -15.21 -21.98
CA LEU A 18 -45.88 -15.77 -20.62
C LEU A 18 -45.66 -17.30 -20.47
N LEU A 19 -44.66 -17.86 -19.76
CA LEU A 19 -43.83 -17.58 -18.57
C LEU A 19 -42.61 -18.55 -18.62
N ALA A 20 -41.46 -18.46 -17.94
CA ALA A 20 -40.78 -17.50 -17.05
C ALA A 20 -39.38 -18.12 -16.72
N ILE A 21 -38.26 -17.39 -16.89
CA ILE A 21 -37.46 -16.65 -15.88
C ILE A 21 -36.36 -17.49 -15.19
N ALA A 22 -35.11 -17.23 -15.59
CA ALA A 22 -33.99 -16.83 -14.71
C ALA A 22 -32.77 -16.48 -15.60
N ALA A 23 -32.78 -15.28 -16.21
CA ALA A 23 -31.66 -14.76 -16.97
C ALA A 23 -31.40 -13.30 -16.56
N CYS A 24 -30.11 -12.98 -16.51
CA CYS A 24 -29.46 -11.68 -16.39
C CYS A 24 -30.37 -10.47 -16.70
N GLN A 25 -30.54 -9.58 -15.72
CA GLN A 25 -30.94 -8.22 -16.02
C GLN A 25 -29.76 -7.48 -16.68
N PRO A 26 -29.96 -6.79 -17.82
CA PRO A 26 -29.02 -5.80 -18.30
C PRO A 26 -29.08 -4.56 -17.39
N LEU A 27 -27.89 -4.02 -17.09
CA LEU A 27 -27.71 -2.75 -16.39
C LEU A 27 -28.47 -1.63 -17.12
N GLU A 28 -29.28 -0.86 -16.39
CA GLU A 28 -29.92 0.33 -16.96
C GLU A 28 -28.87 1.40 -17.28
N PRO A 29 -28.91 2.03 -18.48
CA PRO A 29 -28.03 3.14 -18.81
C PRO A 29 -28.63 4.44 -18.28
N GLY A 30 -27.94 5.09 -17.33
CA GLY A 30 -28.22 6.48 -16.98
C GLY A 30 -28.34 6.84 -15.51
N GLU A 31 -27.50 6.29 -14.62
CA GLU A 31 -27.26 6.99 -13.35
C GLU A 31 -26.48 8.29 -13.65
N ASP A 32 -27.17 9.42 -13.50
CA ASP A 32 -26.55 10.73 -13.38
C ASP A 32 -25.50 10.68 -12.26
N PRO A 33 -24.20 10.95 -12.53
CA PRO A 33 -23.16 10.97 -11.52
C PRO A 33 -23.45 11.92 -10.35
N SER A 34 -24.30 12.95 -10.57
CA SER A 34 -24.71 13.91 -9.53
C SER A 34 -25.74 13.34 -8.54
N ALA A 35 -26.47 12.27 -8.87
CA ALA A 35 -27.40 11.63 -7.93
C ALA A 35 -26.69 10.88 -6.79
N LEU A 36 -25.40 10.55 -6.98
CA LEU A 36 -24.52 9.98 -5.95
C LEU A 36 -23.85 11.05 -5.05
N GLU A 37 -24.02 12.33 -5.41
CA GLU A 37 -23.71 13.49 -4.56
C GLU A 37 -24.86 13.83 -3.59
N SER A 38 -25.74 12.86 -3.29
CA SER A 38 -26.58 13.02 -2.10
C SER A 38 -25.69 13.26 -0.88
N GLU A 39 -25.99 14.32 -0.12
CA GLU A 39 -25.25 14.71 1.08
C GLU A 39 -24.91 13.48 1.92
N LEU A 40 -23.67 13.40 2.39
CA LEU A 40 -23.27 12.35 3.31
C LEU A 40 -23.94 12.61 4.65
N THR A 41 -25.06 11.93 4.89
CA THR A 41 -25.78 12.00 6.16
C THR A 41 -25.33 10.86 7.07
N LEU A 42 -24.98 11.19 8.31
CA LEU A 42 -24.68 10.21 9.34
C LEU A 42 -25.91 9.92 10.18
N ASP A 43 -25.97 8.72 10.75
CA ASP A 43 -27.01 8.39 11.73
C ASP A 43 -26.85 9.28 12.97
N ALA A 44 -27.96 9.74 13.56
CA ALA A 44 -27.93 10.54 14.78
C ALA A 44 -27.17 9.83 15.92
N ASN A 45 -27.19 8.48 15.92
CA ASN A 45 -26.53 7.64 16.91
C ASN A 45 -25.17 7.09 16.43
N VAL A 46 -24.59 7.62 15.34
CA VAL A 46 -23.33 7.10 14.77
C VAL A 46 -22.21 6.96 15.81
N ARG A 47 -22.17 7.86 16.81
CA ARG A 47 -21.18 7.91 17.90
C ARG A 47 -21.29 6.77 18.91
N THR A 48 -22.42 6.07 18.96
CA THR A 48 -22.66 4.96 19.88
C THR A 48 -22.74 3.62 19.16
N LEU A 49 -22.75 3.60 17.82
CA LEU A 49 -22.76 2.37 17.03
C LEU A 49 -21.56 1.47 17.39
N PRO A 50 -21.76 0.18 17.70
CA PRO A 50 -20.65 -0.75 17.91
C PRO A 50 -19.80 -0.88 16.64
N ILE A 51 -18.48 -0.72 16.77
CA ILE A 51 -17.55 -0.86 15.64
C ILE A 51 -17.34 -2.34 15.32
N LYS A 52 -17.52 -2.69 14.04
CA LYS A 52 -17.27 -3.99 13.43
C LYS A 52 -16.06 -3.89 12.49
N SER A 53 -14.98 -4.60 12.81
CA SER A 53 -13.68 -4.43 12.15
C SER A 53 -13.70 -4.80 10.65
N ASP A 54 -14.49 -5.81 10.29
CA ASP A 54 -14.81 -6.28 8.93
C ASP A 54 -15.57 -5.24 8.08
N ARG A 55 -16.10 -4.18 8.72
CA ARG A 55 -16.93 -3.16 8.07
C ARG A 55 -16.31 -1.77 8.12
N SER A 56 -15.53 -1.48 9.15
CA SER A 56 -15.02 -0.13 9.42
C SER A 56 -13.49 0.00 9.36
N LEU A 57 -12.75 -1.12 9.34
CA LEU A 57 -11.28 -1.11 9.40
C LEU A 57 -10.62 -1.79 8.19
N ILE A 58 -11.05 -3.01 7.88
CA ILE A 58 -10.62 -3.77 6.71
C ILE A 58 -11.85 -4.43 6.12
N ILE A 59 -12.27 -3.98 4.95
CA ILE A 59 -13.50 -4.39 4.29
C ILE A 59 -13.14 -5.32 3.15
N THR A 60 -13.53 -6.59 3.26
CA THR A 60 -13.32 -7.64 2.25
C THR A 60 -14.61 -8.11 1.58
N ASP A 61 -15.76 -7.67 2.10
CA ASP A 61 -17.09 -8.04 1.62
C ASP A 61 -17.29 -7.65 0.15
N LEU A 62 -17.66 -8.64 -0.66
CA LEU A 62 -17.75 -8.48 -2.11
C LEU A 62 -18.86 -7.53 -2.56
N SER A 63 -19.95 -7.43 -1.81
CA SER A 63 -21.06 -6.54 -2.16
C SER A 63 -20.65 -5.08 -2.02
N GLY A 64 -19.87 -4.75 -0.99
CA GLY A 64 -19.28 -3.42 -0.85
C GLY A 64 -18.19 -3.14 -1.87
N LEU A 65 -17.30 -4.12 -2.11
CA LEU A 65 -16.16 -3.95 -3.01
C LEU A 65 -16.55 -3.82 -4.49
N ALA A 66 -17.65 -4.46 -4.93
CA ALA A 66 -18.08 -4.41 -6.33
C ALA A 66 -18.27 -2.96 -6.82
N LYS A 67 -19.02 -2.15 -6.07
CA LYS A 67 -19.28 -0.74 -6.43
C LYS A 67 -18.01 0.11 -6.48
N VAL A 68 -17.03 -0.18 -5.61
CA VAL A 68 -15.73 0.50 -5.63
C VAL A 68 -14.91 0.07 -6.84
N GLN A 69 -14.82 -1.23 -7.11
CA GLN A 69 -14.04 -1.80 -8.20
C GLN A 69 -14.56 -1.36 -9.58
N ASP A 70 -15.88 -1.20 -9.75
CA ASP A 70 -16.47 -0.72 -11.01
C ASP A 70 -16.02 0.70 -11.37
N ARG A 71 -15.67 1.50 -10.35
CA ARG A 71 -15.36 2.93 -10.48
C ARG A 71 -13.87 3.21 -10.37
N ILE A 72 -13.13 2.39 -9.65
CA ILE A 72 -11.70 2.57 -9.37
C ILE A 72 -10.91 1.31 -9.70
N SER A 73 -9.83 1.53 -10.44
CA SER A 73 -8.86 0.50 -10.80
C SER A 73 -7.44 1.05 -10.70
N PRO A 74 -6.41 0.18 -10.55
CA PRO A 74 -5.03 0.62 -10.58
C PRO A 74 -4.69 1.41 -11.86
N GLY A 75 -5.19 1.01 -13.02
CA GLY A 75 -4.97 1.71 -14.29
C GLY A 75 -5.51 3.15 -14.31
N LYS A 76 -6.76 3.33 -13.87
CA LYS A 76 -7.38 4.67 -13.74
C LYS A 76 -6.60 5.54 -12.76
N ILE A 77 -6.26 5.01 -11.58
CA ILE A 77 -5.49 5.76 -10.57
C ILE A 77 -4.14 6.19 -11.14
N LEU A 78 -3.36 5.27 -11.72
CA LEU A 78 -2.04 5.58 -12.27
C LEU A 78 -2.12 6.60 -13.41
N THR A 79 -3.13 6.48 -14.26
CA THR A 79 -3.40 7.44 -15.33
C THR A 79 -3.63 8.85 -14.77
N GLU A 80 -4.51 8.99 -13.79
CA GLU A 80 -4.85 10.30 -13.21
C GLU A 80 -3.70 10.89 -12.38
N VAL A 81 -2.98 10.06 -11.61
CA VAL A 81 -1.77 10.49 -10.91
C VAL A 81 -0.69 10.96 -11.89
N GLY A 82 -0.50 10.23 -13.00
CA GLY A 82 0.44 10.61 -14.05
C GLY A 82 0.07 11.93 -14.73
N LYS A 83 -1.21 12.12 -15.08
CA LYS A 83 -1.72 13.39 -15.64
C LYS A 83 -1.49 14.56 -14.68
N ALA A 84 -1.80 14.37 -13.40
CA ALA A 84 -1.60 15.38 -12.36
C ALA A 84 -0.12 15.72 -12.16
N ALA A 85 0.76 14.71 -12.17
CA ALA A 85 2.20 14.88 -12.06
C ALA A 85 2.77 15.69 -13.24
N ILE A 86 2.42 15.31 -14.48
CA ILE A 86 2.89 15.99 -15.70
C ILE A 86 2.40 17.44 -15.76
N THR A 87 1.13 17.68 -15.44
CA THR A 87 0.54 19.04 -15.45
C THR A 87 1.28 19.98 -14.49
N ARG A 88 1.71 19.48 -13.33
CA ARG A 88 2.47 20.25 -12.33
C ARG A 88 3.89 20.58 -12.78
N TRP A 89 4.52 19.74 -13.59
CA TRP A 89 5.88 19.95 -14.08
C TRP A 89 5.97 20.83 -15.34
N ALA A 90 4.88 20.91 -16.11
CA ALA A 90 4.78 21.75 -17.31
C ALA A 90 3.61 22.75 -17.19
N PRO A 91 3.73 23.78 -16.33
CA PRO A 91 2.62 24.67 -16.02
C PRO A 91 2.20 25.54 -17.21
N ALA A 92 3.12 25.89 -18.12
CA ALA A 92 2.84 26.69 -19.32
C ALA A 92 2.06 25.88 -20.38
N GLU A 93 0.98 26.47 -20.88
CA GLU A 93 0.04 25.82 -21.82
C GLU A 93 0.72 25.32 -23.11
N GLY A 94 1.76 26.02 -23.58
CA GLY A 94 2.57 25.62 -24.74
C GLY A 94 3.47 24.40 -24.51
N ASP A 95 3.91 24.15 -23.27
CA ASP A 95 4.74 22.98 -22.92
C ASP A 95 3.91 21.72 -22.70
N ARG A 96 2.63 21.83 -22.31
CA ARG A 96 1.71 20.68 -22.16
C ARG A 96 1.54 19.89 -23.46
N SER A 97 1.66 20.55 -24.61
CA SER A 97 1.66 19.91 -25.93
C SER A 97 2.90 19.04 -26.20
N ARG A 98 4.02 19.30 -25.51
CA ARG A 98 5.28 18.52 -25.60
C ARG A 98 5.25 17.27 -24.72
N TYR A 99 4.58 17.34 -23.56
CA TYR A 99 4.36 16.20 -22.67
C TYR A 99 3.06 15.47 -23.04
N GLY A 100 3.01 14.98 -24.28
CA GLY A 100 1.87 14.24 -24.82
C GLY A 100 1.74 12.83 -24.26
N ARG A 101 0.85 12.04 -24.90
CA ARG A 101 0.59 10.61 -24.65
C ARG A 101 1.86 9.79 -24.35
N ASN A 102 2.97 10.07 -25.02
CA ASN A 102 4.24 9.34 -24.84
C ASN A 102 4.87 9.52 -23.46
N GLU A 103 4.79 10.70 -22.85
CA GLU A 103 5.38 10.94 -21.51
C GLU A 103 4.52 10.34 -20.41
N LEU A 104 3.19 10.40 -20.56
CA LEU A 104 2.26 9.68 -19.68
C LEU A 104 2.47 8.17 -19.77
N ASN A 105 2.61 7.62 -20.98
CA ASN A 105 2.93 6.20 -21.18
C ASN A 105 4.21 5.80 -20.44
N LYS A 106 5.30 6.58 -20.61
CA LYS A 106 6.57 6.33 -19.91
C LYS A 106 6.38 6.37 -18.40
N TRP A 107 5.67 7.38 -17.89
CA TRP A 107 5.41 7.55 -16.46
C TRP A 107 4.70 6.33 -15.87
N VAL A 108 3.59 5.89 -16.48
CA VAL A 108 2.80 4.76 -15.96
C VAL A 108 3.56 3.44 -16.05
N GLN A 109 4.43 3.26 -17.05
CA GLN A 109 5.22 2.04 -17.24
C GLN A 109 6.45 1.94 -16.34
N THR A 110 7.04 3.07 -15.97
CA THR A 110 8.34 3.12 -15.28
C THR A 110 8.39 2.26 -14.01
N PRO A 111 7.40 2.30 -13.09
CA PRO A 111 7.41 1.48 -11.88
C PRO A 111 7.61 -0.02 -12.15
N TRP A 112 6.95 -0.53 -13.20
CA TRP A 112 6.90 -1.95 -13.54
C TRP A 112 8.11 -2.41 -14.34
N ARG A 113 8.56 -1.58 -15.30
CA ARG A 113 9.78 -1.86 -16.07
C ARG A 113 11.01 -1.85 -15.17
N SER A 114 11.10 -0.87 -14.25
CA SER A 114 12.18 -0.82 -13.27
C SER A 114 12.13 -2.04 -12.36
N ALA A 115 10.95 -2.41 -11.85
CA ALA A 115 10.81 -3.59 -11.00
C ALA A 115 11.21 -4.89 -11.72
N SER A 116 10.81 -5.05 -12.98
CA SER A 116 11.22 -6.19 -13.80
C SER A 116 12.73 -6.22 -14.04
N GLY A 117 13.34 -5.09 -14.43
CA GLY A 117 14.79 -5.03 -14.65
C GLY A 117 15.60 -5.30 -13.39
N GLU A 118 15.21 -4.72 -12.26
CA GLU A 118 15.86 -4.94 -10.95
C GLU A 118 15.73 -6.39 -10.49
N TYR A 119 14.58 -7.03 -10.74
CA TYR A 119 14.38 -8.45 -10.47
C TYR A 119 15.37 -9.30 -11.28
N ASP A 120 15.45 -9.07 -12.59
CA ASP A 120 16.34 -9.83 -13.48
C ASP A 120 17.81 -9.61 -13.11
N ASP A 121 18.20 -8.38 -12.77
CA ASP A 121 19.55 -8.05 -12.36
C ASP A 121 19.92 -8.71 -11.03
N HIS A 122 19.01 -8.71 -10.05
CA HIS A 122 19.18 -9.47 -8.80
C HIS A 122 19.37 -10.96 -9.08
N ASP A 123 18.52 -11.53 -9.93
CA ASP A 123 18.55 -12.95 -10.29
C ASP A 123 19.68 -13.31 -11.28
N ARG A 124 20.53 -12.36 -11.69
CA ARG A 124 21.79 -12.62 -12.40
C ARG A 124 22.99 -12.78 -11.46
N LEU A 125 22.92 -12.29 -10.22
CA LEU A 125 24.01 -12.39 -9.24
C LEU A 125 24.28 -13.86 -8.84
N PRO A 126 25.49 -14.29 -8.45
CA PRO A 126 25.74 -15.66 -7.94
C PRO A 126 24.76 -16.17 -6.86
N PHE A 127 24.51 -17.48 -6.76
CA PHE A 127 23.48 -18.10 -5.90
C PHE A 127 23.61 -17.77 -4.41
N GLU A 128 24.84 -17.69 -3.89
CA GLU A 128 25.12 -17.27 -2.51
C GLU A 128 24.70 -15.81 -2.23
N LYS A 129 24.35 -15.05 -3.27
CA LYS A 129 23.91 -13.66 -3.21
C LYS A 129 22.40 -13.50 -3.41
N ARG A 130 21.68 -14.56 -3.82
CA ARG A 130 20.25 -14.54 -4.19
C ARG A 130 19.28 -14.91 -3.07
N LEU A 131 19.69 -14.88 -1.80
CA LEU A 131 18.96 -15.58 -0.72
C LEU A 131 18.65 -17.04 -1.09
N GLY A 132 19.46 -17.69 -1.93
CA GLY A 132 19.33 -19.10 -2.31
C GLY A 132 18.08 -19.45 -3.14
N VAL A 133 17.47 -18.49 -3.84
CA VAL A 133 16.39 -18.73 -4.80
C VAL A 133 16.93 -18.60 -6.23
N SER A 134 16.72 -19.62 -7.07
CA SER A 134 17.07 -19.62 -8.49
C SER A 134 15.84 -19.91 -9.34
N GLY A 135 15.83 -19.42 -10.58
CA GLY A 135 14.93 -19.92 -11.63
C GLY A 135 13.47 -19.48 -11.54
N HIS A 136 13.14 -18.44 -10.77
CA HIS A 136 11.77 -17.95 -10.71
C HIS A 136 11.42 -17.10 -11.94
N PRO A 137 10.24 -17.31 -12.55
CA PRO A 137 9.72 -16.38 -13.54
C PRO A 137 9.60 -15.00 -12.92
N ASN A 138 10.07 -13.97 -13.64
CA ASN A 138 9.97 -12.59 -13.19
C ASN A 138 8.48 -12.19 -13.05
N PRO A 139 7.98 -11.99 -11.82
CA PRO A 139 6.56 -11.73 -11.60
C PRO A 139 6.13 -10.36 -12.13
N TRP A 140 7.06 -9.42 -12.25
CA TRP A 140 6.80 -8.08 -12.78
C TRP A 140 6.78 -8.08 -14.30
N ALA A 141 7.64 -8.88 -14.94
CA ALA A 141 7.51 -9.17 -16.37
C ALA A 141 6.15 -9.83 -16.67
N HIS A 142 5.79 -10.86 -15.90
CA HIS A 142 4.51 -11.55 -16.03
C HIS A 142 3.31 -10.62 -15.83
N LEU A 143 3.37 -9.71 -14.86
CA LEU A 143 2.36 -8.66 -14.69
C LEU A 143 2.21 -7.79 -15.94
N MET A 144 3.34 -7.36 -16.53
CA MET A 144 3.32 -6.54 -17.75
C MET A 144 2.70 -7.31 -18.93
N ASP A 145 2.97 -8.62 -19.03
CA ASP A 145 2.37 -9.48 -20.06
C ASP A 145 0.85 -9.63 -19.89
N LEU A 146 0.38 -9.76 -18.65
CA LEU A 146 -1.06 -9.81 -18.32
C LEU A 146 -1.76 -8.45 -18.47
N TRP A 147 -1.01 -7.35 -18.44
CA TRP A 147 -1.52 -5.99 -18.56
C TRP A 147 -1.05 -5.32 -19.85
N PRO A 148 -1.45 -5.81 -21.05
CA PRO A 148 -0.93 -5.29 -22.32
C PRO A 148 -1.25 -3.81 -22.55
N GLN A 149 -2.29 -3.28 -21.89
CA GLN A 149 -2.66 -1.86 -21.94
C GLN A 149 -1.79 -0.96 -21.06
N LEU A 150 -0.89 -1.52 -20.24
CA LEU A 150 0.06 -0.77 -19.42
C LEU A 150 0.98 0.13 -20.25
N GLY A 151 0.97 -0.02 -21.58
CA GLY A 151 1.62 0.83 -22.56
C GLY A 151 0.91 2.14 -22.95
N ASN A 152 -0.35 2.36 -22.54
CA ASN A 152 -1.22 3.41 -23.08
C ASN A 152 -1.42 4.61 -22.12
N ALA A 153 -1.91 5.75 -22.64
CA ALA A 153 -2.07 6.97 -21.84
C ALA A 153 -3.24 6.86 -20.88
N ASP A 154 -4.28 6.14 -21.32
CA ASP A 154 -5.37 5.70 -20.48
C ASP A 154 -5.14 4.20 -20.25
N VAL A 155 -4.27 3.88 -19.30
CA VAL A 155 -4.02 2.49 -18.94
C VAL A 155 -5.36 1.90 -18.49
N GLY A 156 -5.85 0.91 -19.22
CA GLY A 156 -7.09 0.21 -18.87
C GLY A 156 -7.01 -0.40 -17.48
N ASP A 157 -8.14 -0.86 -16.95
CA ASP A 157 -8.28 -1.22 -15.52
C ASP A 157 -7.23 -2.21 -14.98
N GLY A 158 -6.66 -3.02 -15.86
CA GLY A 158 -5.59 -3.96 -15.56
C GLY A 158 -6.08 -5.28 -15.02
N PRO A 159 -5.18 -6.27 -14.91
CA PRO A 159 -5.50 -7.61 -14.46
C PRO A 159 -5.63 -7.65 -12.94
N PHE A 160 -6.47 -6.82 -12.33
CA PHE A 160 -6.59 -6.73 -10.88
C PHE A 160 -8.02 -6.89 -10.42
N ARG A 161 -8.16 -7.49 -9.24
CA ARG A 161 -9.42 -7.47 -8.46
C ARG A 161 -9.18 -6.80 -7.12
N LEU A 162 -10.16 -6.04 -6.66
CA LEU A 162 -10.11 -5.40 -5.35
C LEU A 162 -10.26 -6.46 -4.26
N LEU A 163 -9.27 -6.55 -3.37
CA LEU A 163 -9.24 -7.47 -2.24
C LEU A 163 -9.80 -6.80 -0.98
N ALA A 164 -9.49 -5.51 -0.78
CA ALA A 164 -9.98 -4.77 0.37
C ALA A 164 -9.95 -3.26 0.22
N VAL A 165 -10.81 -2.59 0.98
CA VAL A 165 -10.69 -1.18 1.37
C VAL A 165 -10.23 -1.12 2.83
N VAL A 166 -9.20 -0.34 3.13
CA VAL A 166 -8.54 -0.30 4.45
C VAL A 166 -8.53 1.12 5.01
N ASN A 167 -8.97 1.26 6.25
CA ASN A 167 -8.96 2.49 7.04
C ASN A 167 -7.75 2.54 7.98
N ARG A 168 -6.70 3.26 7.63
CA ARG A 168 -5.52 3.51 8.47
C ARG A 168 -5.52 4.92 9.05
N LEU A 169 -6.63 5.31 9.67
CA LEU A 169 -6.69 6.56 10.43
C LEU A 169 -5.64 6.62 11.56
N ASP A 170 -5.19 5.46 12.08
CA ASP A 170 -4.10 5.33 13.06
C ASP A 170 -2.72 5.79 12.54
N ILE A 171 -2.58 6.02 11.23
CA ILE A 171 -1.38 6.59 10.61
C ILE A 171 -1.64 8.03 10.19
N SER A 172 -0.90 8.97 10.78
CA SER A 172 -1.06 10.41 10.53
C SER A 172 0.21 11.12 10.04
N GLY A 173 1.22 10.41 9.50
CA GLY A 173 2.48 11.03 9.05
C GLY A 173 3.02 10.45 7.75
N ASP A 174 3.16 11.29 6.72
CA ASP A 174 4.02 10.98 5.56
C ASP A 174 5.49 11.13 5.97
N VAL A 175 6.30 10.07 5.88
CA VAL A 175 7.20 9.75 4.75
C VAL A 175 7.97 10.99 4.27
N ASP A 176 9.17 11.13 4.84
CA ASP A 176 10.33 11.85 4.30
C ASP A 176 10.09 12.92 3.23
N ASP A 177 10.14 14.18 3.66
CA ASP A 177 10.67 15.28 2.87
C ASP A 177 11.85 15.84 3.67
N ARG A 178 13.02 15.88 3.03
CA ARG A 178 14.27 16.23 3.70
C ARG A 178 14.56 17.71 3.57
N GLY A 179 14.45 18.37 4.70
CA GLY A 179 15.21 19.56 5.03
C GLY A 179 14.98 19.93 6.49
N ILE A 180 15.90 19.54 7.39
CA ILE A 180 16.03 20.13 8.74
C ILE A 180 14.89 19.81 9.75
N ILE A 181 13.78 19.18 9.37
CA ILE A 181 12.62 18.99 10.28
C ILE A 181 12.24 17.52 10.45
N ASP A 182 11.93 17.20 11.70
CA ASP A 182 11.78 15.89 12.29
C ASP A 182 10.45 15.21 11.87
N ALA A 183 10.50 14.33 10.87
CA ALA A 183 9.33 13.63 10.31
C ALA A 183 8.56 12.75 11.32
N ALA A 184 9.12 12.55 12.53
CA ALA A 184 8.49 11.83 13.62
C ALA A 184 7.98 12.73 14.77
N LYS A 185 8.13 14.06 14.68
CA LYS A 185 7.62 14.99 15.71
C LYS A 185 6.18 15.45 15.51
N ALA A 186 5.66 15.44 14.28
CA ALA A 186 4.37 16.07 13.97
C ALA A 186 3.57 15.30 12.90
N PRO A 187 2.23 15.20 13.05
CA PRO A 187 1.36 14.60 12.06
C PRO A 187 1.35 15.46 10.79
N ARG A 188 1.33 14.81 9.63
CA ARG A 188 1.31 15.43 8.30
C ARG A 188 0.07 15.08 7.49
N THR A 189 -0.64 14.03 7.89
CA THR A 189 -1.91 13.61 7.29
C THR A 189 -2.93 13.38 8.41
N ILE A 190 -4.22 13.39 8.05
CA ILE A 190 -5.30 13.08 9.00
C ILE A 190 -5.41 11.57 9.23
N GLY A 191 -4.91 10.78 8.30
CA GLY A 191 -5.10 9.34 8.24
C GLY A 191 -4.67 8.84 6.87
N GLU A 192 -4.70 7.52 6.69
CA GLU A 192 -4.56 6.90 5.37
C GLU A 192 -5.79 6.05 5.00
N GLY A 193 -6.22 6.14 3.75
CA GLY A 193 -7.09 5.15 3.11
C GLY A 193 -6.24 4.28 2.19
N ARG A 194 -6.49 2.97 2.12
CA ARG A 194 -5.76 2.09 1.19
C ARG A 194 -6.70 1.21 0.41
N LEU A 195 -6.35 0.98 -0.85
CA LEU A 195 -7.00 0.02 -1.73
C LEU A 195 -6.01 -1.12 -1.99
N VAL A 196 -6.43 -2.35 -1.71
CA VAL A 196 -5.58 -3.54 -1.87
C VAL A 196 -6.14 -4.36 -3.01
N PHE A 197 -5.29 -4.68 -3.98
CA PHE A 197 -5.62 -5.42 -5.19
C PHE A 197 -4.81 -6.70 -5.27
N GLY A 198 -5.37 -7.72 -5.93
CA GLY A 198 -4.70 -8.98 -6.23
C GLY A 198 -4.61 -9.18 -7.74
N LEU A 199 -3.47 -9.71 -8.20
CA LEU A 199 -3.27 -10.03 -9.60
C LEU A 199 -4.24 -11.13 -10.05
N VAL A 200 -4.85 -10.92 -11.20
CA VAL A 200 -5.75 -11.86 -11.86
C VAL A 200 -5.01 -12.51 -13.00
N ASP A 201 -4.58 -13.75 -12.77
CA ASP A 201 -4.11 -14.64 -13.81
C ASP A 201 -5.08 -15.81 -13.90
N ARG A 202 -5.98 -15.77 -14.89
CA ARG A 202 -7.01 -16.80 -15.08
C ARG A 202 -6.41 -18.16 -15.42
N ALA A 203 -5.27 -18.19 -16.11
CA ALA A 203 -4.61 -19.44 -16.47
C ALA A 203 -4.00 -20.08 -15.21
N HIS A 204 -3.30 -19.28 -14.40
CA HIS A 204 -2.79 -19.73 -13.10
C HIS A 204 -3.92 -20.21 -12.17
N GLU A 205 -5.00 -19.43 -12.06
CA GLU A 205 -6.16 -19.77 -11.22
C GLU A 205 -6.80 -21.09 -11.63
N ALA A 206 -7.00 -21.31 -12.94
CA ALA A 206 -7.56 -22.56 -13.45
C ALA A 206 -6.61 -23.75 -13.25
N GLN A 207 -5.31 -23.57 -13.45
CA GLN A 207 -4.32 -24.65 -13.37
C GLN A 207 -3.97 -25.04 -11.93
N ARG A 208 -3.88 -24.06 -11.02
CA ARG A 208 -3.42 -24.26 -9.64
C ARG A 208 -4.58 -24.32 -8.64
N ASN A 209 -5.80 -23.99 -9.06
CA ASN A 209 -6.95 -23.80 -8.17
C ASN A 209 -6.62 -22.87 -6.98
N ALA A 210 -5.84 -21.84 -7.27
CA ALA A 210 -5.32 -20.89 -6.30
C ALA A 210 -5.07 -19.54 -6.97
N PRO A 211 -5.24 -18.41 -6.26
CA PRO A 211 -4.97 -17.09 -6.82
C PRO A 211 -3.48 -16.89 -7.05
N TYR A 212 -3.13 -16.09 -8.06
CA TYR A 212 -1.73 -15.69 -8.26
C TYR A 212 -1.26 -14.91 -7.01
N PRO A 213 -0.10 -15.27 -6.43
CA PRO A 213 0.26 -14.76 -5.11
C PRO A 213 0.96 -13.40 -5.19
N LEU A 214 0.28 -12.40 -5.76
CA LEU A 214 0.76 -11.02 -5.85
C LEU A 214 -0.33 -10.06 -5.41
N THR A 215 0.03 -9.14 -4.52
CA THR A 215 -0.81 -8.01 -4.13
C THR A 215 -0.19 -6.66 -4.49
N LEU A 216 -1.08 -5.71 -4.75
CA LEU A 216 -0.76 -4.32 -4.98
C LEU A 216 -1.58 -3.46 -3.99
N ILE A 217 -0.92 -2.65 -3.19
CA ILE A 217 -1.57 -1.70 -2.29
C ILE A 217 -1.39 -0.31 -2.88
N ILE A 218 -2.45 0.48 -2.96
CA ILE A 218 -2.36 1.91 -3.26
C ILE A 218 -2.78 2.67 -2.00
N GLU A 219 -1.92 3.59 -1.56
CA GLU A 219 -2.06 4.35 -0.32
C GLU A 219 -2.43 5.79 -0.64
N PHE A 220 -3.38 6.32 0.12
CA PHE A 220 -3.88 7.67 -0.02
C PHE A 220 -3.93 8.36 1.33
N ARG A 221 -3.59 9.64 1.38
CA ARG A 221 -3.91 10.47 2.54
C ARG A 221 -5.42 10.70 2.61
N LEU A 222 -5.95 10.80 3.82
CA LEU A 222 -7.32 11.25 4.03
C LEU A 222 -7.35 12.78 3.97
N PRO A 223 -8.11 13.39 3.02
CA PRO A 223 -8.19 14.83 2.93
C PRO A 223 -8.98 15.44 4.11
N ALA A 224 -8.78 16.73 4.36
CA ALA A 224 -9.61 17.46 5.31
C ALA A 224 -11.06 17.54 4.82
N LEU A 225 -11.98 17.46 5.77
CA LEU A 225 -13.41 17.49 5.54
C LEU A 225 -14.02 18.72 6.22
N ASP A 226 -15.09 19.29 5.65
CA ASP A 226 -15.93 20.31 6.29
C ASP A 226 -16.95 19.67 7.25
N ALA A 227 -17.88 20.48 7.78
CA ALA A 227 -18.93 19.98 8.70
C ALA A 227 -19.95 19.05 8.03
N ASN A 228 -20.07 19.13 6.70
CA ASN A 228 -20.96 18.30 5.88
C ASN A 228 -20.20 17.13 5.23
N PHE A 229 -18.97 16.87 5.68
CA PHE A 229 -18.09 15.82 5.19
C PHE A 229 -17.70 15.98 3.71
N ASN A 230 -17.69 17.20 3.18
CA ASN A 230 -17.13 17.50 1.85
C ASN A 230 -15.63 17.78 1.96
N VAL A 231 -14.89 17.46 0.91
CA VAL A 231 -13.44 17.72 0.86
C VAL A 231 -13.18 19.22 0.86
N ILE A 232 -12.25 19.67 1.71
CA ILE A 232 -11.79 21.05 1.74
C ILE A 232 -10.56 21.17 0.83
N ASP A 233 -10.72 21.88 -0.28
CA ASP A 233 -9.61 22.23 -1.16
C ASP A 233 -8.69 23.27 -0.50
N GLY A 234 -7.37 23.13 -0.72
CA GLY A 234 -6.39 24.10 -0.22
C GLY A 234 -6.21 24.12 1.31
N PHE A 235 -6.64 23.08 2.02
CA PHE A 235 -6.47 22.97 3.47
C PHE A 235 -4.99 23.10 3.87
N ASP A 236 -4.69 23.98 4.85
CA ASP A 236 -3.35 24.13 5.39
C ASP A 236 -3.01 22.99 6.36
N TYR A 237 -2.56 21.86 5.81
CA TYR A 237 -2.08 20.72 6.60
C TYR A 237 -0.86 21.08 7.46
N ALA A 238 -0.03 22.04 7.02
CA ALA A 238 1.18 22.38 7.74
C ALA A 238 0.82 23.07 9.06
N GLY A 239 -0.06 24.07 9.06
CA GLY A 239 -0.49 24.76 10.28
C GLY A 239 -1.52 23.97 11.10
N ALA A 240 -2.57 23.45 10.46
CA ALA A 240 -3.73 22.92 11.18
C ALA A 240 -3.47 21.60 11.91
N LEU A 241 -2.49 20.81 11.47
CA LEU A 241 -2.14 19.55 12.14
C LEU A 241 -1.23 19.75 13.37
N PHE A 242 -0.67 20.94 13.59
CA PHE A 242 -0.05 21.31 14.86
C PHE A 242 -1.07 21.73 15.93
N ASP A 243 -2.29 22.12 15.53
CA ASP A 243 -3.38 22.37 16.47
C ASP A 243 -4.11 21.06 16.80
N ASP A 244 -4.04 20.66 18.07
CA ASP A 244 -4.70 19.47 18.58
C ASP A 244 -6.22 19.49 18.36
N ALA A 245 -6.88 20.64 18.46
CA ALA A 245 -8.33 20.75 18.34
C ALA A 245 -8.80 20.60 16.88
N ALA A 246 -8.17 21.33 15.95
CA ALA A 246 -8.43 21.20 14.52
C ALA A 246 -8.16 19.78 14.02
N ARG A 247 -7.04 19.18 14.44
CA ARG A 247 -6.68 17.80 14.11
C ARG A 247 -7.69 16.79 14.62
N ARG A 248 -8.09 16.85 15.90
CA ARG A 248 -9.11 15.95 16.48
C ARG A 248 -10.44 16.06 15.76
N THR A 249 -10.82 17.26 15.32
CA THR A 249 -12.03 17.47 14.52
C THR A 249 -11.97 16.70 13.20
N GLN A 250 -10.83 16.73 12.51
CA GLN A 250 -10.66 16.00 11.25
C GLN A 250 -10.64 14.49 11.44
N LEU A 251 -9.91 14.01 12.46
CA LEU A 251 -9.88 12.59 12.84
C LEU A 251 -11.27 12.06 13.19
N GLU A 252 -12.03 12.82 13.96
CA GLU A 252 -13.40 12.48 14.31
C GLU A 252 -14.28 12.42 13.05
N ARG A 253 -14.23 13.42 12.17
CA ARG A 253 -15.07 13.44 10.95
C ARG A 253 -14.90 12.16 10.14
N TRP A 254 -13.66 11.77 9.86
CA TRP A 254 -13.38 10.49 9.21
C TRP A 254 -13.79 9.30 10.08
N GLY A 255 -13.50 9.35 11.38
CA GLY A 255 -13.84 8.29 12.33
C GLY A 255 -15.34 7.98 12.34
N LEU A 256 -16.19 9.00 12.27
CA LEU A 256 -17.64 8.86 12.18
C LEU A 256 -18.09 8.25 10.86
N MET A 257 -17.49 8.66 9.73
CA MET A 257 -17.78 8.07 8.42
C MET A 257 -17.47 6.57 8.40
N TRP A 258 -16.28 6.18 8.89
CA TRP A 258 -15.89 4.78 8.96
C TRP A 258 -16.74 3.99 9.94
N ARG A 259 -17.06 4.57 11.11
CA ARG A 259 -17.93 3.94 12.13
C ARG A 259 -19.34 3.68 11.62
N GLN A 260 -19.90 4.60 10.83
CA GLN A 260 -21.23 4.46 10.22
C GLN A 260 -21.39 3.16 9.40
N LEU A 261 -20.33 2.68 8.74
CA LEU A 261 -20.37 1.42 7.99
C LEU A 261 -20.78 0.22 8.84
N SER A 262 -20.49 0.25 10.16
CA SER A 262 -20.89 -0.81 11.09
C SER A 262 -22.41 -0.92 11.30
N LYS A 263 -23.19 0.08 10.86
CA LYS A 263 -24.66 0.07 10.90
C LYS A 263 -25.25 -1.05 10.03
N TRP A 264 -24.65 -1.31 8.89
CA TRP A 264 -25.20 -2.24 7.89
C TRP A 264 -24.52 -3.60 7.97
N ASP A 265 -25.22 -4.65 7.54
CA ASP A 265 -24.69 -6.00 7.43
C ASP A 265 -24.58 -6.38 5.95
N PRO A 266 -23.41 -6.23 5.33
CA PRO A 266 -23.29 -6.49 3.90
C PRO A 266 -23.30 -8.00 3.57
N ALA A 267 -22.87 -8.85 4.50
CA ALA A 267 -22.81 -10.29 4.31
C ALA A 267 -24.20 -10.97 4.45
N HIS A 268 -25.00 -10.56 5.43
CA HIS A 268 -26.28 -11.23 5.76
C HIS A 268 -27.50 -10.32 5.73
N GLY A 269 -27.31 -9.02 5.51
CA GLY A 269 -28.41 -8.05 5.45
C GLY A 269 -29.23 -8.17 4.18
N ASN A 270 -30.38 -7.49 4.15
CA ASN A 270 -31.22 -7.43 2.95
C ASN A 270 -30.58 -6.56 1.85
N ALA A 271 -31.18 -6.54 0.65
CA ALA A 271 -30.66 -5.79 -0.50
C ALA A 271 -30.44 -4.29 -0.19
N ASN A 272 -31.35 -3.67 0.57
CA ASN A 272 -31.23 -2.25 0.95
C ASN A 272 -30.03 -2.00 1.87
N GLN A 273 -29.74 -2.91 2.81
CA GLN A 273 -28.57 -2.79 3.68
C GLN A 273 -27.27 -2.96 2.90
N ARG A 274 -27.21 -3.92 1.97
CA ARG A 274 -26.04 -4.09 1.09
C ARG A 274 -25.80 -2.87 0.21
N GLN A 275 -26.87 -2.35 -0.39
CA GLN A 275 -26.81 -1.15 -1.21
C GLN A 275 -26.33 0.07 -0.39
N ALA A 276 -26.93 0.31 0.77
CA ALA A 276 -26.55 1.42 1.64
C ALA A 276 -25.09 1.32 2.13
N PHE A 277 -24.61 0.10 2.44
CA PHE A 277 -23.21 -0.14 2.77
C PHE A 277 -22.30 0.20 1.59
N ALA A 278 -22.59 -0.32 0.40
CA ALA A 278 -21.79 -0.07 -0.81
C ALA A 278 -21.78 1.43 -1.20
N ASP A 279 -22.92 2.10 -1.07
CA ASP A 279 -23.05 3.54 -1.34
C ASP A 279 -22.21 4.37 -0.37
N HIS A 280 -22.30 4.09 0.92
CA HIS A 280 -21.53 4.80 1.94
C HIS A 280 -20.04 4.52 1.83
N LEU A 281 -19.66 3.27 1.54
CA LEU A 281 -18.27 2.90 1.27
C LEU A 281 -17.73 3.63 0.04
N TRP A 282 -18.51 3.70 -1.05
CA TRP A 282 -18.12 4.49 -2.22
C TRP A 282 -17.95 5.96 -1.87
N LYS A 283 -18.86 6.57 -1.11
CA LYS A 283 -18.74 7.98 -0.69
C LYS A 283 -17.45 8.23 0.09
N ILE A 284 -17.02 7.28 0.93
CA ILE A 284 -15.74 7.32 1.65
C ILE A 284 -14.57 7.20 0.66
N VAL A 285 -14.56 6.17 -0.18
CA VAL A 285 -13.45 5.90 -1.11
C VAL A 285 -13.28 7.02 -2.11
N ASN A 286 -14.37 7.52 -2.70
CA ASN A 286 -14.32 8.60 -3.70
C ASN A 286 -13.70 9.89 -3.15
N ARG A 287 -13.76 10.12 -1.83
CA ARG A 287 -13.15 11.31 -1.21
C ARG A 287 -11.63 11.18 -1.11
N PHE A 288 -11.11 10.01 -0.74
CA PHE A 288 -9.67 9.85 -0.54
C PHE A 288 -8.93 9.31 -1.78
N ALA A 289 -9.57 8.51 -2.62
CA ALA A 289 -8.93 7.82 -3.74
C ALA A 289 -8.83 8.72 -4.99
N GLN A 290 -8.23 9.89 -4.79
CA GLN A 290 -8.00 10.92 -5.80
C GLN A 290 -6.50 11.08 -6.05
N ALA A 291 -6.11 11.51 -7.25
CA ALA A 291 -4.71 11.69 -7.63
C ALA A 291 -3.96 12.61 -6.67
N ASP A 292 -4.62 13.67 -6.19
CA ASP A 292 -4.05 14.63 -5.24
C ASP A 292 -3.83 14.08 -3.84
N ASN A 293 -4.41 12.92 -3.54
CA ASN A 293 -4.26 12.25 -2.27
C ASN A 293 -3.35 11.02 -2.35
N PHE A 294 -2.83 10.68 -3.53
CA PHE A 294 -1.90 9.56 -3.70
C PHE A 294 -0.64 9.78 -2.86
N VAL A 295 -0.26 8.74 -2.12
CA VAL A 295 0.95 8.71 -1.28
C VAL A 295 1.98 7.76 -1.88
N ALA A 296 1.61 6.50 -2.00
CA ALA A 296 2.51 5.43 -2.40
C ALA A 296 1.74 4.24 -2.98
N MET A 297 2.48 3.33 -3.59
CA MET A 297 2.03 2.04 -4.04
C MET A 297 2.98 0.97 -3.50
N ARG A 298 2.49 -0.20 -3.08
CA ARG A 298 3.32 -1.29 -2.57
C ARG A 298 3.01 -2.59 -3.26
N GLY A 299 4.05 -3.32 -3.61
CA GLY A 299 3.97 -4.64 -4.21
C GLY A 299 4.42 -5.68 -3.21
N ASN A 300 3.78 -6.83 -3.24
CA ASN A 300 4.22 -7.99 -2.50
C ASN A 300 3.91 -9.24 -3.30
N VAL A 301 4.90 -10.09 -3.50
CA VAL A 301 4.76 -11.32 -4.26
C VAL A 301 5.44 -12.48 -3.55
N ARG A 302 4.75 -13.62 -3.48
CA ARG A 302 5.34 -14.87 -2.98
C ARG A 302 6.10 -15.55 -4.10
N LEU A 303 7.34 -15.91 -3.81
CA LEU A 303 8.25 -16.69 -4.65
C LEU A 303 8.52 -18.03 -3.97
N VAL A 304 8.67 -19.12 -4.73
CA VAL A 304 8.90 -20.47 -4.16
C VAL A 304 10.00 -21.20 -4.92
N GLY A 305 11.26 -21.08 -4.45
CA GLY A 305 12.46 -21.66 -5.06
C GLY A 305 12.31 -23.12 -5.52
N ASP A 306 13.15 -23.57 -6.45
CA ASP A 306 13.24 -24.99 -6.86
C ASP A 306 13.54 -25.92 -5.67
N ASN A 307 14.17 -25.39 -4.62
CA ASN A 307 14.43 -26.05 -3.35
C ASN A 307 13.23 -26.04 -2.37
N GLY A 308 12.07 -25.54 -2.79
CA GLY A 308 10.86 -25.42 -1.99
C GLY A 308 10.84 -24.25 -0.99
N VAL A 309 11.89 -23.42 -0.95
CA VAL A 309 11.97 -22.30 0.00
C VAL A 309 11.02 -21.19 -0.41
N THR A 310 10.14 -20.78 0.52
CA THR A 310 9.22 -19.66 0.32
C THR A 310 9.86 -18.34 0.70
N GLU A 311 9.80 -17.41 -0.24
CA GLU A 311 10.29 -16.03 -0.11
C GLU A 311 9.18 -15.05 -0.51
N PHE A 312 9.30 -13.82 -0.04
CA PHE A 312 8.47 -12.71 -0.47
C PHE A 312 9.34 -11.58 -0.97
N GLU A 313 9.00 -11.06 -2.14
CA GLU A 313 9.57 -9.82 -2.65
C GLU A 313 8.60 -8.67 -2.37
N LEU A 314 9.08 -7.72 -1.58
CA LEU A 314 8.37 -6.52 -1.18
C LEU A 314 8.90 -5.35 -2.00
N ARG A 315 8.00 -4.57 -2.56
CA ARG A 315 8.34 -3.32 -3.27
C ARG A 315 7.52 -2.19 -2.71
N GLU A 316 8.12 -1.02 -2.64
CA GLU A 316 7.40 0.22 -2.39
C GLU A 316 7.79 1.22 -3.46
N TRP A 317 6.77 1.68 -4.15
CA TRP A 317 6.79 2.72 -5.16
C TRP A 317 6.21 3.97 -4.54
N TYR A 318 6.88 5.08 -4.73
CA TYR A 318 6.42 6.32 -4.16
C TYR A 318 6.75 7.47 -5.11
N MET A 319 6.00 8.56 -5.01
CA MET A 319 6.22 9.69 -5.91
C MET A 319 7.45 10.49 -5.49
N LEU A 320 8.56 10.30 -6.20
CA LEU A 320 9.55 11.36 -6.32
C LEU A 320 8.95 12.43 -7.23
N LYS A 321 8.37 13.47 -6.66
CA LYS A 321 8.18 14.73 -7.39
C LYS A 321 9.53 15.48 -7.32
N ASN A 322 9.88 16.45 -8.15
CA ASN A 322 11.10 17.27 -7.99
C ASN A 322 10.64 18.76 -7.87
N GLY A 323 11.34 19.73 -7.28
CA GLY A 323 12.79 19.94 -7.22
C GLY A 323 13.65 18.75 -6.82
N ASP A 324 13.38 18.12 -5.68
CA ASP A 324 13.83 16.78 -5.26
C ASP A 324 12.93 16.27 -4.13
N TRP A 325 11.72 15.87 -4.47
CA TRP A 325 10.85 15.15 -3.56
C TRP A 325 11.41 13.75 -3.51
N THR A 326 12.07 13.49 -2.40
CA THR A 326 12.77 12.24 -2.19
C THR A 326 12.14 11.57 -1.01
N LEU A 327 11.23 10.64 -1.30
CA LEU A 327 10.58 9.82 -0.29
C LEU A 327 11.55 8.68 0.10
N ILE A 328 12.51 8.87 1.02
CA ILE A 328 13.26 7.75 1.67
C ILE A 328 13.68 8.12 3.10
N ASN A 329 13.05 7.70 4.19
CA ASN A 329 12.90 6.31 4.58
C ASN A 329 11.74 6.25 5.58
N ARG A 330 10.70 5.47 5.29
CA ARG A 330 9.81 5.00 6.37
C ARG A 330 10.51 3.81 7.02
N LYS A 331 10.87 3.93 8.31
CA LYS A 331 11.43 2.86 9.15
C LYS A 331 12.83 2.40 8.70
N PRO A 332 13.59 1.62 9.51
CA PRO A 332 14.89 1.10 9.08
C PRO A 332 14.64 0.12 7.91
N ARG A 333 14.62 0.66 6.69
CA ARG A 333 14.49 -0.09 5.43
C ARG A 333 15.76 -0.12 4.62
N ASP A 334 16.79 0.59 5.09
CA ASP A 334 18.14 0.33 4.63
C ASP A 334 18.48 -1.07 5.15
N GLU A 335 18.18 -2.11 4.37
CA GLU A 335 18.56 -3.48 4.67
C GLU A 335 20.02 -3.85 4.27
N PRO A 336 21.07 -3.01 4.36
CA PRO A 336 22.40 -3.56 4.58
C PRO A 336 22.57 -4.09 6.01
N TYR A 337 21.56 -4.07 6.88
CA TYR A 337 21.62 -4.64 8.23
C TYR A 337 21.99 -6.13 8.24
N ARG A 338 21.62 -6.88 7.21
CA ARG A 338 22.06 -8.28 7.05
C ARG A 338 23.59 -8.41 6.93
N CYS A 339 24.27 -7.32 6.57
CA CYS A 339 25.72 -7.21 6.48
C CYS A 339 26.37 -6.60 7.73
N ALA A 340 25.60 -6.06 8.67
CA ALA A 340 26.13 -5.55 9.92
C ALA A 340 26.40 -6.72 10.87
N ASP A 341 27.56 -6.70 11.53
CA ASP A 341 27.82 -7.70 12.56
C ASP A 341 26.83 -7.54 13.73
N ALA A 342 26.72 -8.58 14.56
CA ALA A 342 25.77 -8.57 15.67
C ALA A 342 26.00 -7.40 16.65
N LYS A 343 27.23 -6.87 16.75
CA LYS A 343 27.56 -5.72 17.62
C LYS A 343 27.03 -4.43 17.02
N ASP A 344 27.20 -4.22 15.73
CA ASP A 344 26.72 -3.03 15.03
C ASP A 344 25.19 -2.98 14.98
N LEU A 345 24.54 -4.13 14.79
CA LEU A 345 23.08 -4.25 14.92
C LEU A 345 22.58 -3.92 16.32
N ARG A 346 23.26 -4.41 17.37
CA ARG A 346 22.93 -4.04 18.75
C ARG A 346 23.07 -2.55 19.00
N ASN A 347 24.18 -1.94 18.55
CA ASN A 347 24.38 -0.50 18.67
C ASN A 347 23.26 0.30 17.98
N LEU A 348 22.75 -0.20 16.85
CA LEU A 348 21.64 0.42 16.13
C LEU A 348 20.32 0.28 16.89
N VAL A 349 20.02 -0.90 17.41
CA VAL A 349 18.82 -1.14 18.26
C VAL A 349 18.85 -0.20 19.47
N ASP A 350 19.98 -0.12 20.17
CA ASP A 350 20.15 0.77 21.32
C ASP A 350 20.08 2.26 20.92
N PHE A 351 20.62 2.63 19.76
CA PHE A 351 20.55 3.99 19.24
C PHE A 351 19.10 4.45 19.04
N TYR A 352 18.25 3.60 18.47
CA TYR A 352 16.84 3.94 18.28
C TYR A 352 16.02 3.78 19.56
N TRP A 353 16.48 3.02 20.55
CA TRP A 353 15.70 2.79 21.78
C TRP A 353 15.50 4.05 22.63
N ASP A 354 14.25 4.34 22.97
CA ASP A 354 13.85 5.40 23.88
C ASP A 354 13.36 4.81 25.20
N ALA A 355 14.24 4.84 26.20
CA ALA A 355 13.96 4.28 27.52
C ALA A 355 12.78 4.95 28.23
N ALA A 356 12.45 6.21 27.93
CA ALA A 356 11.29 6.88 28.54
C ALA A 356 9.98 6.38 27.93
N ARG A 357 9.97 6.10 26.62
CA ARG A 357 8.82 5.54 25.92
C ARG A 357 8.74 4.02 26.01
N GLN A 358 9.85 3.38 26.40
CA GLN A 358 10.06 1.94 26.32
C GLN A 358 9.74 1.45 24.90
N ASP A 359 10.22 2.20 23.91
CA ASP A 359 9.92 1.97 22.50
C ASP A 359 11.02 2.54 21.61
N VAL A 360 11.06 2.17 20.32
CA VAL A 360 12.03 2.79 19.40
C VAL A 360 11.55 4.16 18.92
N ASN A 361 12.44 5.14 19.01
CA ASN A 361 12.25 6.49 18.55
C ASN A 361 12.95 6.70 17.21
N MET A 362 12.18 6.53 16.14
CA MET A 362 12.66 6.71 14.77
C MET A 362 12.88 8.19 14.39
N ALA A 363 12.55 9.15 15.28
CA ALA A 363 12.87 10.57 15.16
C ALA A 363 14.37 10.86 15.32
N ARG A 364 15.14 9.91 15.85
CA ARG A 364 16.58 10.07 16.07
C ARG A 364 17.33 10.07 14.74
N VAL A 365 17.47 11.26 14.16
CA VAL A 365 18.25 11.56 12.95
C VAL A 365 19.41 12.47 13.34
N THR A 366 20.34 12.01 14.18
CA THR A 366 21.50 12.82 14.59
C THR A 366 22.75 12.51 13.75
N PRO A 367 23.65 13.50 13.52
CA PRO A 367 24.95 13.29 12.86
C PRO A 367 25.91 12.35 13.61
N ALA A 368 25.62 12.05 14.87
CA ALA A 368 26.42 11.21 15.76
C ALA A 368 25.95 9.75 15.79
N ARG A 369 25.41 9.21 14.68
CA ARG A 369 25.29 7.76 14.54
C ARG A 369 26.68 7.14 14.77
N PRO A 370 26.80 6.02 15.48
CA PRO A 370 28.10 5.39 15.69
C PRO A 370 28.80 5.19 14.33
N THR A 371 29.92 5.86 14.14
CA THR A 371 30.71 5.94 12.90
C THR A 371 31.28 4.60 12.43
N LYS A 372 30.96 3.49 13.12
CA LYS A 372 31.31 2.12 12.73
C LYS A 372 30.12 1.28 12.28
N VAL A 373 28.88 1.70 12.57
CA VAL A 373 27.69 1.17 11.89
C VAL A 373 27.57 1.89 10.52
N ILE A 374 28.67 1.90 9.77
CA ILE A 374 28.70 2.21 8.34
C ILE A 374 28.42 0.90 7.61
N GLY A 375 27.31 0.25 7.96
CA GLY A 375 26.63 -0.64 7.03
C GLY A 375 25.86 0.28 6.09
N TYR A 376 26.57 0.94 5.18
CA TYR A 376 26.04 1.65 4.02
C TYR A 376 24.65 2.29 4.23
N LEU A 377 24.62 3.48 4.85
CA LEU A 377 23.84 4.51 4.19
C LEU A 377 24.41 4.55 2.77
N ILE A 378 23.73 3.93 1.80
CA ILE A 378 23.99 4.25 0.40
C ILE A 378 23.80 5.77 0.38
N PRO A 379 24.88 6.54 0.13
CA PRO A 379 24.83 7.97 0.31
C PRO A 379 23.65 8.52 -0.48
N ARG A 380 22.90 9.40 0.19
CA ARG A 380 22.21 10.48 -0.50
C ARG A 380 23.28 11.15 -1.36
N ASP A 381 23.16 11.05 -2.68
CA ASP A 381 23.69 12.12 -3.51
C ASP A 381 22.63 12.48 -4.54
N ILE A 382 21.73 13.34 -4.06
CA ILE A 382 20.76 14.05 -4.87
C ILE A 382 21.10 15.51 -4.61
N GLY A 383 21.94 16.09 -5.47
CA GLY A 383 22.14 17.53 -5.60
C GLY A 383 23.58 18.06 -5.72
N ASN A 384 24.06 18.19 -6.97
CA ASN A 384 25.07 19.13 -7.49
C ASN A 384 26.59 18.93 -7.26
N SER A 385 27.23 18.44 -8.33
CA SER A 385 28.58 18.78 -8.85
C SER A 385 29.80 17.96 -8.35
N PRO A 386 30.94 17.95 -9.07
CA PRO A 386 31.37 16.84 -9.92
C PRO A 386 32.67 16.22 -9.41
N ILE A 387 32.65 15.03 -8.82
CA ILE A 387 33.89 14.29 -8.53
C ILE A 387 33.71 12.80 -8.82
N PRO A 388 34.59 12.20 -9.65
CA PRO A 388 34.61 10.76 -9.85
C PRO A 388 35.18 10.09 -8.59
N MET A 389 34.32 9.53 -7.74
CA MET A 389 34.74 8.56 -6.73
C MET A 389 33.91 7.28 -6.79
N ALA A 390 34.13 6.53 -7.87
CA ALA A 390 34.39 5.11 -7.69
C ALA A 390 35.53 4.91 -6.67
N LYS A 391 35.26 4.19 -5.58
CA LYS A 391 36.19 3.23 -4.94
C LYS A 391 35.43 2.44 -3.87
N ASP A 392 35.21 1.16 -4.19
CA ASP A 392 34.99 0.05 -3.28
C ASP A 392 33.77 0.10 -2.34
N LEU A 393 32.59 -0.12 -2.92
CA LEU A 393 31.43 -0.68 -2.22
C LEU A 393 31.60 -2.23 -2.15
N THR A 394 32.46 -2.72 -1.26
CA THR A 394 32.55 -4.16 -0.93
C THR A 394 31.33 -4.54 -0.07
N GLY A 395 30.35 -5.26 -0.60
CA GLY A 395 29.22 -5.72 0.22
C GLY A 395 29.40 -7.13 0.80
N CYS A 396 28.34 -7.65 1.39
CA CYS A 396 28.31 -8.81 2.30
C CYS A 396 29.14 -10.03 1.86
N PRO A 397 30.14 -10.48 2.62
CA PRO A 397 30.62 -11.86 2.53
C PRO A 397 29.63 -12.78 3.26
N MET A 398 28.80 -13.50 2.50
CA MET A 398 28.09 -14.67 3.03
C MET A 398 29.15 -15.75 3.26
N SER A 399 29.52 -15.98 4.53
CA SER A 399 30.42 -17.07 4.98
C SER A 399 31.72 -17.22 4.15
N GLY A 400 32.75 -16.43 4.48
CA GLY A 400 34.15 -16.73 4.11
C GLY A 400 34.54 -16.57 2.63
N GLY A 401 33.71 -15.95 1.79
CA GLY A 401 34.03 -15.61 0.40
C GLY A 401 34.19 -14.10 0.16
N GLU A 402 34.74 -13.74 -1.00
CA GLU A 402 34.97 -12.36 -1.46
C GLU A 402 33.72 -11.45 -1.31
N PRO A 403 33.88 -10.16 -0.92
CA PRO A 403 32.79 -9.22 -0.71
C PRO A 403 31.90 -9.01 -1.95
N VAL A 404 30.59 -8.92 -1.73
CA VAL A 404 29.55 -8.83 -2.76
C VAL A 404 29.08 -7.41 -2.96
N LYS A 405 29.41 -6.78 -4.09
CA LYS A 405 28.92 -5.44 -4.44
C LYS A 405 27.37 -5.44 -4.52
N PHE A 406 26.70 -4.66 -3.67
CA PHE A 406 25.31 -4.26 -3.89
C PHE A 406 25.33 -3.06 -4.83
N GLU A 407 24.93 -3.27 -6.07
CA GLU A 407 24.82 -2.19 -7.05
C GLU A 407 23.39 -1.65 -7.01
N MET A 408 23.14 -0.61 -6.21
CA MET A 408 22.10 0.34 -6.57
C MET A 408 22.63 1.06 -7.79
N LYS A 409 22.24 0.60 -8.98
CA LYS A 409 22.64 1.23 -10.23
C LYS A 409 22.26 2.70 -10.14
N GLY A 410 23.25 3.58 -10.36
CA GLY A 410 23.05 5.02 -10.41
C GLY A 410 21.83 5.29 -11.27
N VAL A 411 20.80 5.83 -10.64
CA VAL A 411 19.61 6.31 -11.34
C VAL A 411 20.11 7.29 -12.40
N ASP A 412 19.73 7.09 -13.66
CA ASP A 412 20.01 8.06 -14.71
C ASP A 412 19.39 9.41 -14.31
N PHE A 413 20.21 10.29 -13.71
CA PHE A 413 19.80 11.54 -13.07
C PHE A 413 19.23 12.58 -14.05
N ASN A 414 19.34 12.32 -15.36
CA ASN A 414 18.83 13.20 -16.41
C ASN A 414 17.33 13.04 -16.71
N MET A 415 16.57 12.27 -15.92
CA MET A 415 15.10 12.15 -16.08
C MET A 415 14.40 12.31 -14.72
N THR A 416 13.87 13.51 -14.47
CA THR A 416 13.36 14.09 -13.22
C THR A 416 12.15 13.42 -12.57
N ASN A 417 11.70 12.25 -13.02
CA ASN A 417 10.40 11.69 -12.64
C ASN A 417 10.50 10.18 -12.46
N ARG A 418 10.92 9.70 -11.27
CA ARG A 418 11.00 8.25 -11.05
C ARG A 418 10.33 7.84 -9.76
N VAL A 419 9.37 6.94 -9.90
CA VAL A 419 8.92 6.11 -8.79
C VAL A 419 10.05 5.12 -8.50
N THR A 420 10.83 5.37 -7.46
CA THR A 420 11.86 4.43 -6.99
C THR A 420 11.21 3.26 -6.28
N ALA A 421 11.76 2.06 -6.48
CA ALA A 421 11.17 0.80 -6.06
C ALA A 421 12.14 -0.04 -5.22
N PRO A 422 12.74 0.48 -4.13
CA PRO A 422 13.62 -0.32 -3.28
C PRO A 422 12.90 -1.62 -2.93
N PHE A 423 13.53 -2.74 -3.27
CA PHE A 423 12.96 -4.06 -3.03
C PHE A 423 13.65 -4.73 -1.86
N GLY A 424 12.86 -5.39 -1.03
CA GLY A 424 13.34 -6.26 0.03
C GLY A 424 12.88 -7.67 -0.26
N ARG A 425 13.78 -8.64 -0.14
CA ARG A 425 13.42 -10.06 -0.19
C ARG A 425 13.56 -10.69 1.19
N VAL A 426 12.50 -11.35 1.63
CA VAL A 426 12.39 -11.92 2.97
C VAL A 426 11.95 -13.37 2.90
N ARG A 427 12.70 -14.25 3.57
CA ARG A 427 12.28 -15.63 3.78
C ARG A 427 11.33 -15.72 4.95
N ARG A 428 10.35 -16.61 4.86
CA ARG A 428 9.35 -16.85 5.93
C ARG A 428 9.99 -17.15 7.29
N ASP A 429 11.15 -17.78 7.32
CA ASP A 429 11.87 -18.17 8.54
C ASP A 429 12.85 -17.11 9.06
N THR A 430 12.95 -15.96 8.39
CA THR A 430 13.84 -14.86 8.80
C THR A 430 13.45 -14.36 10.20
N LEU A 431 14.41 -14.34 11.12
CA LEU A 431 14.27 -13.85 12.48
C LEU A 431 15.41 -12.88 12.78
N TRP A 432 15.11 -11.75 13.42
CA TRP A 432 16.14 -10.85 13.95
C TRP A 432 16.70 -11.39 15.25
N ASP A 433 17.52 -12.44 15.18
CA ASP A 433 18.20 -13.00 16.35
C ASP A 433 19.50 -12.23 16.63
N LEU A 434 19.50 -11.47 17.73
CA LEU A 434 20.62 -10.62 18.13
C LEU A 434 21.11 -11.05 19.52
N PRO A 435 22.03 -12.02 19.62
CA PRO A 435 22.54 -12.49 20.90
C PRO A 435 23.07 -11.34 21.77
N GLY A 436 22.61 -11.29 23.01
CA GLY A 436 22.99 -10.24 23.98
C GLY A 436 22.23 -8.91 23.83
N ALA A 437 21.31 -8.78 22.87
CA ALA A 437 20.32 -7.70 22.88
C ALA A 437 19.21 -8.00 23.90
N GLU A 438 18.66 -6.97 24.51
CA GLU A 438 17.43 -7.11 25.30
C GLU A 438 16.25 -7.43 24.37
N GLU A 439 15.52 -8.51 24.67
CA GLU A 439 14.50 -9.08 23.79
C GLU A 439 13.41 -8.06 23.42
N ALA A 440 12.96 -7.26 24.40
CA ALA A 440 11.99 -6.19 24.15
C ALA A 440 12.48 -5.17 23.12
N LYS A 441 13.75 -4.72 23.21
CA LYS A 441 14.31 -3.75 22.26
C LYS A 441 14.46 -4.34 20.87
N ARG A 442 15.00 -5.56 20.80
CA ARG A 442 15.19 -6.32 19.56
C ARG A 442 13.86 -6.56 18.85
N HIS A 443 12.84 -6.99 19.57
CA HIS A 443 11.50 -7.21 19.02
C HIS A 443 10.87 -5.91 18.49
N GLN A 444 10.92 -4.84 19.28
CA GLN A 444 10.39 -3.53 18.85
C GLN A 444 11.12 -3.00 17.61
N PHE A 445 12.42 -3.26 17.49
CA PHE A 445 13.16 -2.96 16.27
C PHE A 445 12.69 -3.84 15.10
N ALA A 446 12.63 -5.16 15.30
CA ALA A 446 12.27 -6.14 14.28
C ALA A 446 10.91 -5.87 13.64
N ILE A 447 9.86 -5.65 14.45
CA ILE A 447 8.49 -5.43 13.93
C ILE A 447 8.37 -4.12 13.13
N ARG A 448 9.35 -3.22 13.22
CA ARG A 448 9.42 -1.99 12.42
C ARG A 448 10.24 -2.12 11.15
N THR A 449 10.90 -3.25 10.92
CA THR A 449 11.61 -3.53 9.67
C THR A 449 10.73 -4.37 8.73
N CYS A 450 10.93 -4.24 7.42
CA CYS A 450 10.24 -5.08 6.44
C CYS A 450 10.57 -6.56 6.65
N THR A 451 11.85 -6.91 6.75
CA THR A 451 12.32 -8.28 6.99
C THR A 451 11.89 -8.89 8.32
N GLY A 452 11.72 -8.10 9.38
CA GLY A 452 11.23 -8.61 10.67
C GLY A 452 9.72 -8.79 10.69
N CYS A 453 8.99 -7.76 10.25
CA CYS A 453 7.54 -7.80 10.16
C CYS A 453 7.03 -8.85 9.16
N HIS A 454 7.69 -9.03 8.02
CA HIS A 454 7.33 -10.07 7.04
C HIS A 454 8.04 -11.40 7.26
N GLY A 455 8.91 -11.48 8.26
CA GLY A 455 9.63 -12.70 8.65
C GLY A 455 8.82 -13.60 9.59
N LYS A 456 9.55 -14.40 10.34
CA LYS A 456 9.02 -15.39 11.28
C LYS A 456 8.24 -14.76 12.42
N GLU A 457 8.63 -13.56 12.86
CA GLU A 457 8.11 -12.94 14.09
C GLU A 457 6.63 -12.60 14.01
N ALA A 458 6.18 -11.92 12.95
CA ALA A 458 4.78 -11.52 12.84
C ALA A 458 3.87 -12.64 12.31
N GLY A 459 4.45 -13.74 11.80
CA GLY A 459 3.70 -14.89 11.30
C GLY A 459 2.75 -14.57 10.15
N ILE A 460 2.92 -13.45 9.42
CA ILE A 460 1.97 -13.00 8.40
C ILE A 460 1.93 -13.86 7.14
N PHE A 461 2.79 -14.88 7.04
CA PHE A 461 2.94 -15.75 5.86
C PHE A 461 3.00 -14.96 4.55
N GLY A 462 3.59 -13.77 4.65
CA GLY A 462 3.83 -12.80 3.60
C GLY A 462 2.66 -11.96 3.13
N PHE A 463 1.42 -12.07 3.62
CA PHE A 463 0.34 -11.16 3.21
C PHE A 463 -0.56 -10.75 4.37
N HIS A 464 -0.67 -9.45 4.67
CA HIS A 464 -1.71 -8.94 5.58
C HIS A 464 -3.12 -9.26 5.08
N ILE A 465 -3.33 -9.11 3.78
CA ILE A 465 -4.58 -9.43 3.09
C ILE A 465 -4.19 -10.33 1.92
N ALA A 466 -4.62 -11.59 1.97
CA ALA A 466 -4.22 -12.59 1.00
C ALA A 466 -4.91 -12.35 -0.36
N PRO A 467 -4.23 -12.67 -1.48
CA PRO A 467 -4.90 -12.87 -2.75
C PRO A 467 -6.05 -13.88 -2.61
N ARG A 468 -7.09 -13.71 -3.42
CA ARG A 468 -8.31 -14.53 -3.36
C ARG A 468 -8.81 -14.92 -4.74
N MET A 469 -9.49 -16.06 -4.82
CA MET A 469 -10.21 -16.49 -6.02
C MET A 469 -11.40 -15.56 -6.33
N PRO A 470 -11.99 -15.65 -7.54
CA PRO A 470 -13.24 -14.96 -7.84
C PRO A 470 -14.33 -15.38 -6.84
N ASN A 471 -15.22 -14.45 -6.49
CA ASN A 471 -16.38 -14.68 -5.62
C ASN A 471 -16.07 -15.18 -4.19
N GLN A 472 -14.81 -15.11 -3.76
CA GLN A 472 -14.42 -15.32 -2.37
C GLN A 472 -14.02 -14.00 -1.74
N GLU A 473 -14.10 -13.87 -0.41
CA GLU A 473 -13.49 -12.75 0.30
C GLU A 473 -11.98 -12.97 0.48
N ALA A 474 -11.23 -11.89 0.63
CA ALA A 474 -9.81 -11.98 0.94
C ALA A 474 -9.60 -12.38 2.40
N ALA A 475 -8.77 -13.40 2.64
CA ALA A 475 -8.41 -13.79 4.00
C ALA A 475 -7.47 -12.76 4.62
N LEU A 476 -7.66 -12.47 5.91
CA LEU A 476 -6.78 -11.62 6.69
C LEU A 476 -5.72 -12.47 7.39
N SER A 477 -4.49 -12.00 7.49
CA SER A 477 -3.43 -12.68 8.25
C SER A 477 -3.77 -12.72 9.74
N ASP A 478 -3.25 -13.73 10.41
CA ASP A 478 -3.38 -13.89 11.86
C ASP A 478 -2.68 -12.78 12.68
N PHE A 479 -1.70 -12.07 12.12
CA PHE A 479 -1.16 -10.83 12.71
C PHE A 479 -2.24 -9.76 12.92
N LEU A 480 -3.19 -9.68 11.99
CA LEU A 480 -4.28 -8.72 12.04
C LEU A 480 -5.39 -9.16 13.00
N THR A 481 -5.74 -10.44 12.94
CA THR A 481 -6.96 -10.99 13.57
C THR A 481 -6.71 -11.67 14.91
N HIS A 482 -5.47 -12.03 15.21
CA HIS A 482 -5.12 -13.03 16.23
C HIS A 482 -5.72 -14.42 15.97
N GLY A 483 -6.08 -14.72 14.71
CA GLY A 483 -6.52 -16.06 14.31
C GLY A 483 -5.42 -17.10 14.55
N GLY A 484 -5.78 -18.35 14.87
CA GLY A 484 -4.81 -19.44 14.97
C GLY A 484 -3.75 -19.36 16.10
N GLY A 485 -3.76 -18.33 16.95
CA GLY A 485 -2.84 -18.19 18.08
C GLY A 485 -1.44 -17.71 17.67
N THR A 486 -1.34 -16.58 16.96
CA THR A 486 -0.08 -15.90 16.59
C THR A 486 0.68 -15.29 17.76
N ASP A 487 0.82 -16.05 18.84
CA ASP A 487 1.78 -15.74 19.87
C ASP A 487 3.17 -16.12 19.32
N PHE A 488 4.10 -15.16 19.32
CA PHE A 488 5.48 -15.37 18.93
C PHE A 488 6.36 -15.41 20.18
N SER A 489 7.03 -16.54 20.44
CA SER A 489 7.93 -16.67 21.58
C SER A 489 9.40 -16.70 21.14
N HIS A 490 10.20 -15.83 21.76
CA HIS A 490 11.66 -15.77 21.59
C HIS A 490 12.30 -15.12 22.81
N GLY A 491 13.55 -15.47 23.12
CA GLY A 491 14.28 -14.87 24.25
C GLY A 491 13.62 -15.01 25.62
N GLY A 492 12.70 -15.97 25.81
CA GLY A 492 11.92 -16.14 27.03
C GLY A 492 10.70 -15.22 27.16
N ALA A 493 10.44 -14.37 26.16
CA ALA A 493 9.24 -13.53 26.05
C ALA A 493 8.25 -14.11 25.04
N THR A 494 6.98 -13.76 25.17
CA THR A 494 5.92 -14.11 24.22
C THR A 494 5.18 -12.86 23.80
N TYR A 495 5.03 -12.63 22.50
CA TYR A 495 4.38 -11.45 21.92
C TYR A 495 3.08 -11.83 21.24
N ARG A 496 2.02 -11.05 21.48
CA ARG A 496 0.70 -11.29 20.89
C ARG A 496 0.35 -10.23 19.86
N TYR A 497 -0.02 -10.66 18.65
CA TYR A 497 -0.48 -9.76 17.59
C TYR A 497 -1.99 -9.78 17.45
N ASN A 498 -2.60 -8.59 17.45
CA ASN A 498 -4.03 -8.37 17.22
C ASN A 498 -4.27 -6.93 16.76
N GLU A 499 -3.71 -6.58 15.60
CA GLU A 499 -3.75 -5.21 15.09
C GLU A 499 -5.17 -4.68 14.94
N LEU A 500 -6.13 -5.51 14.52
CA LEU A 500 -7.51 -5.07 14.34
C LEU A 500 -8.17 -4.65 15.66
N SER A 501 -7.84 -5.32 16.76
CA SER A 501 -8.38 -4.92 18.07
C SER A 501 -7.80 -3.59 18.54
N GLY A 502 -6.50 -3.35 18.30
CA GLY A 502 -5.88 -2.04 18.53
C GLY A 502 -6.55 -0.94 17.72
N ARG A 503 -6.65 -1.15 16.41
CA ARG A 503 -7.26 -0.19 15.47
C ARG A 503 -8.73 0.08 15.76
N LYS A 504 -9.47 -0.93 16.23
CA LYS A 504 -10.86 -0.76 16.69
C LYS A 504 -10.97 0.19 17.87
N ARG A 505 -10.15 -0.02 18.92
CA ARG A 505 -10.10 0.88 20.08
C ARG A 505 -9.70 2.29 19.67
N TRP A 506 -8.75 2.40 18.75
CA TRP A 506 -8.31 3.70 18.25
C TRP A 506 -9.43 4.42 17.47
N LEU A 507 -10.16 3.71 16.59
CA LEU A 507 -11.30 4.25 15.86
C LEU A 507 -12.42 4.71 16.81
N GLU A 508 -12.68 3.93 17.87
CA GLU A 508 -13.63 4.28 18.91
C GLU A 508 -13.27 5.62 19.55
N ARG A 509 -12.03 5.77 20.01
CA ARG A 509 -11.52 6.98 20.65
C ARG A 509 -11.58 8.22 19.75
N VAL A 510 -11.19 8.12 18.48
CA VAL A 510 -11.26 9.29 17.58
C VAL A 510 -12.70 9.68 17.25
N SER A 511 -13.59 8.70 17.09
CA SER A 511 -15.00 8.97 16.78
C SER A 511 -15.78 9.60 17.94
N THR A 512 -15.23 9.55 19.17
CA THR A 512 -15.80 10.18 20.37
C THR A 512 -14.99 11.38 20.87
N ARG A 513 -13.94 11.81 20.14
CA ARG A 513 -12.98 12.85 20.54
C ARG A 513 -12.36 12.61 21.93
N ASP A 514 -12.01 11.37 22.25
CA ASP A 514 -11.34 11.05 23.51
C ASP A 514 -10.05 11.89 23.65
N PRO A 515 -9.92 12.74 24.69
CA PRO A 515 -8.77 13.62 24.88
C PRO A 515 -7.46 12.85 25.08
N SER A 516 -7.52 11.59 25.54
CA SER A 516 -6.34 10.72 25.75
C SER A 516 -5.78 10.14 24.45
N THR A 517 -6.46 10.30 23.32
CA THR A 517 -6.01 9.75 22.03
C THR A 517 -4.65 10.31 21.63
N GLN A 518 -3.61 9.47 21.67
CA GLN A 518 -2.31 9.76 21.07
C GLN A 518 -2.38 9.49 19.56
N VAL A 519 -1.71 10.33 18.78
CA VAL A 519 -1.91 10.42 17.32
C VAL A 519 -0.78 9.75 16.52
N PHE A 520 0.05 8.94 17.16
CA PHE A 520 1.14 8.23 16.51
C PHE A 520 1.23 6.79 16.99
N GLU A 521 0.62 5.87 16.26
CA GLU A 521 0.87 4.43 16.42
C GLU A 521 1.10 3.83 15.04
N SER A 522 2.22 4.18 14.40
CA SER A 522 2.54 3.70 13.03
C SER A 522 2.73 2.18 12.95
N LEU A 523 2.86 1.53 14.11
CA LEU A 523 2.55 0.14 14.48
C LEU A 523 2.30 0.19 16.00
N TYR A 524 1.35 -0.59 16.53
CA TYR A 524 1.19 -0.68 17.97
C TYR A 524 2.49 -1.18 18.60
N ARG A 525 2.78 -0.69 19.80
CA ARG A 525 3.81 -1.32 20.63
C ARG A 525 3.32 -2.73 20.97
N HIS A 526 4.08 -3.73 20.53
CA HIS A 526 3.83 -5.14 20.88
C HIS A 526 4.62 -5.52 22.12
N ASP A 527 4.02 -5.38 23.29
CA ASP A 527 4.63 -5.80 24.54
C ASP A 527 4.55 -7.32 24.71
N ALA A 528 5.49 -7.85 25.49
CA ALA A 528 5.43 -9.24 25.92
C ALA A 528 4.22 -9.44 26.83
N LEU A 529 3.61 -10.64 26.75
CA LEU A 529 2.47 -11.09 27.56
C LEU A 529 2.79 -11.23 29.05
#